data_AF-A0A6M1S7K0-F1
#
_entry.id   AF-A0A6M1S7K0-F1
#
_cell.length_a   1.000
_cell.length_b   1.000
_cell.length_c   1.000
_cell.angle_alpha   90.00
_cell.angle_beta   90.00
_cell.angle_gamma   90.00
#
_symmetry.space_group_name_H-M   'P 1'
#
loop_
_entity.id
_entity.type
_entity.pdbx_description
1 polymer ?
#
loop_
_entity_poly.entity_id
_entity_poly.type
_entity_poly.pdbx_seq_one_letter_code
_entity_poly.pdbx_strand_id
1 'polypeptide(L)'
;PMQDADLVRVLSRQTPHPVGLANRTVLAKGAEATRSHLSALAEQGVRHVICDTLDEQDLDVLAEATVSMALVTGGSGLGQALPAQYRALGWLEDIAEPGRLAPAAGGALVLSGSCSRATLAQVADFVAKHPDGGFALDPLALAEGEQQRQQALAFARQRLSDNAPVLIYASADPEKVKNAQASLGVERAGQLVEEALG
;
A
#
# COMPACT_ATOMS: atom_id res chain seq x y z
N PRO A 1 -1.46 3.56 15.18
CA PRO A 1 -1.52 5.02 14.87
C PRO A 1 -0.10 5.60 14.96
N MET A 2 0.34 6.38 13.96
CA MET A 2 1.68 7.01 13.95
C MET A 2 1.62 8.36 14.68
N GLN A 3 2.25 8.45 15.86
CA GLN A 3 2.25 9.66 16.71
C GLN A 3 3.63 10.33 16.80
N ASP A 4 4.63 9.74 16.15
CA ASP A 4 6.02 10.17 16.17
C ASP A 4 6.55 10.13 14.74
N ALA A 5 7.01 11.28 14.23
CA ALA A 5 7.48 11.42 12.85
C ALA A 5 8.98 11.08 12.70
N ASP A 6 9.70 10.91 13.81
CA ASP A 6 11.13 10.57 13.81
C ASP A 6 11.30 9.07 13.61
N LEU A 7 11.59 8.66 12.37
CA LEU A 7 11.72 7.25 12.02
C LEU A 7 12.90 6.55 12.71
N VAL A 8 13.96 7.29 13.05
CA VAL A 8 15.09 6.73 13.82
C VAL A 8 14.58 6.31 15.19
N ARG A 9 13.82 7.18 15.86
CA ARG A 9 13.24 6.90 17.18
C ARG A 9 12.13 5.85 17.13
N VAL A 10 11.28 5.87 16.11
CA VAL A 10 10.22 4.88 15.92
C VAL A 10 10.81 3.48 15.71
N LEU A 11 11.82 3.36 14.84
CA LEU A 11 12.44 2.07 14.55
C LEU A 11 13.27 1.56 15.74
N SER A 12 13.99 2.44 16.44
CA SER A 12 14.80 2.08 17.62
C SER A 12 14.00 1.40 18.74
N ARG A 13 12.68 1.61 18.81
CA ARG A 13 11.79 0.94 19.79
C ARG A 13 11.39 -0.48 19.37
N GLN A 14 11.68 -0.89 18.13
CA GLN A 14 11.19 -2.14 17.52
C GLN A 14 12.33 -3.11 17.16
N THR A 15 13.58 -2.72 17.38
CA THR A 15 14.76 -3.55 17.09
C THR A 15 15.74 -3.48 18.27
N PRO A 16 16.44 -4.57 18.60
CA PRO A 16 17.51 -4.55 19.59
C PRO A 16 18.80 -3.88 19.06
N HIS A 17 18.86 -3.54 17.77
CA HIS A 17 20.06 -2.99 17.15
C HIS A 17 20.05 -1.46 17.05
N PRO A 18 21.22 -0.79 17.11
CA PRO A 18 21.28 0.66 16.92
C PRO A 18 20.79 1.09 15.54
N VAL A 19 20.04 2.20 15.52
CA VAL A 19 19.51 2.84 14.31
C VAL A 19 20.24 4.17 14.10
N GLY A 20 20.81 4.36 12.92
CA GLY A 20 21.51 5.57 12.50
C GLY A 20 20.73 6.40 11.47
N LEU A 21 21.34 7.50 11.03
CA LEU A 21 20.78 8.41 10.04
C LEU A 21 21.84 8.75 8.97
N ALA A 22 21.49 8.59 7.71
CA ALA A 22 22.15 9.22 6.57
C ALA A 22 21.31 10.43 6.16
N ASN A 23 21.64 11.59 6.71
CA ASN A 23 20.86 12.80 6.46
C ASN A 23 21.10 13.37 5.06
N ARG A 24 20.27 14.31 4.64
CA ARG A 24 20.36 14.91 3.30
C ARG A 24 21.71 15.58 3.03
N THR A 25 22.38 16.11 4.05
CA THR A 25 23.74 16.70 3.90
C THR A 25 24.79 15.66 3.53
N VAL A 26 24.62 14.40 3.94
CA VAL A 26 25.47 13.29 3.50
C VAL A 26 25.15 12.94 2.05
N LEU A 27 23.86 12.79 1.70
CA LEU A 27 23.44 12.43 0.33
C LEU A 27 23.80 13.50 -0.69
N ALA A 28 23.70 14.78 -0.34
CA ALA A 28 24.09 15.90 -1.20
C ALA A 28 25.57 15.90 -1.61
N LYS A 29 26.42 15.11 -0.92
CA LYS A 29 27.84 14.89 -1.29
C LYS A 29 28.05 13.74 -2.27
N GLY A 30 26.97 13.06 -2.68
CA GLY A 30 26.98 11.97 -3.65
C GLY A 30 27.12 10.58 -3.03
N ALA A 31 27.08 9.58 -3.92
CA ALA A 31 26.96 8.18 -3.54
C ALA A 31 28.21 7.64 -2.81
N GLU A 32 29.41 8.12 -3.15
CA GLU A 32 30.65 7.70 -2.49
C GLU A 32 30.72 8.20 -1.03
N ALA A 33 30.35 9.46 -0.79
CA ALA A 33 30.26 10.01 0.56
C ALA A 33 29.19 9.29 1.38
N THR A 34 28.07 8.95 0.75
CA THR A 34 26.99 8.17 1.36
C THR A 34 27.46 6.77 1.71
N ARG A 35 28.14 6.05 0.81
CA ARG A 35 28.75 4.73 1.10
C ARG A 35 29.71 4.79 2.27
N SER A 36 30.63 5.76 2.25
CA SER A 36 31.60 5.96 3.33
C SER A 36 30.92 6.19 4.68
N HIS A 37 29.86 7.00 4.72
CA HIS A 37 29.07 7.24 5.93
C HIS A 37 28.36 5.97 6.42
N LEU A 38 27.74 5.20 5.52
CA LEU A 38 27.10 3.94 5.86
C LEU A 38 28.10 2.90 6.40
N SER A 39 29.30 2.81 5.81
CA SER A 39 30.39 1.97 6.30
C SER A 39 30.85 2.38 7.70
N ALA A 40 31.04 3.68 7.95
CA ALA A 40 31.43 4.18 9.26
C ALA A 40 30.38 3.88 10.34
N LEU A 41 29.08 3.99 10.01
CA LEU A 41 28.00 3.59 10.92
C LEU A 41 28.03 2.07 11.19
N ALA A 42 28.28 1.25 10.17
CA ALA A 42 28.37 -0.20 10.33
C ALA A 42 29.54 -0.61 11.26
N GLU A 43 30.68 0.06 11.16
CA GLU A 43 31.84 -0.11 12.06
C GLU A 43 31.51 0.28 13.51
N GLN A 44 30.60 1.23 13.72
CA GLN A 44 30.08 1.61 15.03
C GLN A 44 28.99 0.66 15.55
N GLY A 45 28.68 -0.42 14.84
CA GLY A 45 27.69 -1.41 15.24
C GLY A 45 26.24 -1.05 14.87
N VAL A 46 26.01 0.03 14.13
CA VAL A 46 24.68 0.36 13.59
C VAL A 46 24.26 -0.72 12.59
N ARG A 47 22.98 -1.12 12.63
CA ARG A 47 22.43 -2.16 11.73
C ARG A 47 21.28 -1.68 10.87
N HIS A 48 20.66 -0.56 11.23
CA HIS A 48 19.62 0.08 10.43
C HIS A 48 19.98 1.54 10.25
N VAL A 49 19.83 2.08 9.04
CA VAL A 49 20.08 3.49 8.77
C VAL A 49 18.84 4.06 8.08
N ILE A 50 18.22 5.05 8.71
CA ILE A 50 17.21 5.87 8.04
C ILE A 50 17.93 6.81 7.09
N CYS A 51 17.44 6.96 5.87
CA CYS A 51 18.02 7.84 4.87
C CYS A 51 17.01 8.94 4.54
N ASP A 52 17.44 10.20 4.58
CA ASP A 52 16.60 11.32 4.15
C ASP A 52 16.38 11.23 2.64
N THR A 53 15.18 11.59 2.18
CA THR A 53 14.88 11.81 0.76
C THR A 53 13.85 12.93 0.66
N LEU A 54 14.12 13.96 -0.13
CA LEU A 54 13.17 15.05 -0.42
C LEU A 54 12.74 15.07 -1.88
N ASP A 55 13.58 14.56 -2.79
CA ASP A 55 13.35 14.54 -4.24
C ASP A 55 13.93 13.26 -4.87
N GLU A 56 13.74 13.07 -6.19
CA GLU A 56 14.24 11.89 -6.89
C GLU A 56 15.78 11.82 -6.93
N GLN A 57 16.49 12.95 -6.81
CA GLN A 57 17.96 12.94 -6.85
C GLN A 57 18.54 12.29 -5.59
N ASP A 58 17.92 12.53 -4.43
CA ASP A 58 18.29 11.85 -3.19
C ASP A 58 18.12 10.32 -3.33
N LEU A 59 17.07 9.87 -4.03
CA LEU A 59 16.83 8.45 -4.31
C LEU A 59 17.86 7.85 -5.27
N ASP A 60 18.25 8.58 -6.32
CA ASP A 60 19.28 8.14 -7.26
C ASP A 60 20.64 7.96 -6.56
N VAL A 61 21.02 8.92 -5.73
CA VAL A 61 22.25 8.85 -4.91
C VAL A 61 22.19 7.65 -3.98
N LEU A 62 21.05 7.45 -3.29
CA LEU A 62 20.90 6.34 -2.36
C LEU A 62 20.92 4.98 -3.09
N ALA A 63 20.30 4.89 -4.26
CA ALA A 63 20.30 3.68 -5.08
C ALA A 63 21.73 3.33 -5.52
N GLU A 64 22.51 4.29 -6.02
CA GLU A 64 23.91 4.06 -6.38
C GLU A 64 24.75 3.68 -5.16
N ALA A 65 24.53 4.33 -4.01
CA ALA A 65 25.25 4.05 -2.78
C ALA A 65 24.97 2.64 -2.22
N THR A 66 23.76 2.12 -2.45
CA THR A 66 23.29 0.87 -1.83
C THR A 66 23.13 -0.30 -2.80
N VAL A 67 23.43 -0.11 -4.09
CA VAL A 67 23.22 -1.12 -5.15
C VAL A 67 23.87 -2.48 -4.84
N SER A 68 25.02 -2.48 -4.15
CA SER A 68 25.76 -3.69 -3.79
C SER A 68 25.42 -4.25 -2.40
N MET A 69 24.49 -3.64 -1.67
CA MET A 69 24.06 -4.16 -0.37
C MET A 69 23.16 -5.39 -0.56
N ALA A 70 23.39 -6.43 0.25
CA ALA A 70 22.59 -7.66 0.20
C ALA A 70 21.12 -7.45 0.58
N LEU A 71 20.82 -6.41 1.36
CA LEU A 71 19.47 -6.06 1.78
C LEU A 71 19.34 -4.54 1.87
N VAL A 72 18.28 -4.04 1.25
CA VAL A 72 17.78 -2.67 1.40
C VAL A 72 16.29 -2.74 1.73
N THR A 73 15.80 -1.78 2.51
CA THR A 73 14.39 -1.69 2.89
C THR A 73 13.87 -0.28 2.61
N GLY A 74 12.59 -0.15 2.30
CA GLY A 74 11.99 1.15 1.99
C GLY A 74 10.64 1.02 1.29
N GLY A 75 10.11 2.17 0.89
CA GLY A 75 8.93 2.24 0.01
C GLY A 75 9.28 2.05 -1.46
N SER A 76 8.29 2.27 -2.32
CA SER A 76 8.43 2.13 -3.78
C SER A 76 9.47 3.07 -4.40
N GLY A 77 9.74 4.23 -3.80
CA GLY A 77 10.70 5.21 -4.35
C GLY A 77 12.10 4.62 -4.57
N LEU A 78 12.67 3.96 -3.55
CA LEU A 78 13.97 3.30 -3.71
C LEU A 78 13.89 2.11 -4.69
N GLY A 79 12.79 1.37 -4.66
CA GLY A 79 12.53 0.27 -5.59
C GLY A 79 12.44 0.71 -7.06
N GLN A 80 12.07 1.98 -7.31
CA GLN A 80 12.05 2.58 -8.65
C GLN A 80 13.44 3.04 -9.11
N ALA A 81 14.32 3.47 -8.19
CA ALA A 81 15.65 3.98 -8.52
C ALA A 81 16.70 2.86 -8.72
N LEU A 82 16.64 1.78 -7.93
CA LEU A 82 17.60 0.66 -7.99
C LEU A 82 17.74 -0.03 -9.37
N PRO A 83 16.66 -0.27 -10.15
CA PRO A 83 16.77 -0.91 -11.46
C PRO A 83 17.72 -0.21 -12.43
N ALA A 84 17.85 1.12 -12.37
CA ALA A 84 18.81 1.85 -13.20
C ALA A 84 20.27 1.43 -12.87
N GLN A 85 20.57 1.24 -11.59
CA GLN A 85 21.89 0.82 -11.12
C GLN A 85 22.17 -0.64 -11.47
N TYR A 86 21.18 -1.52 -11.35
CA TYR A 86 21.32 -2.91 -11.76
C TYR A 86 21.61 -3.05 -13.26
N ARG A 87 20.99 -2.22 -14.11
CA ARG A 87 21.32 -2.17 -15.54
C ARG A 87 22.72 -1.63 -15.81
N ALA A 88 23.13 -0.57 -15.11
CA ALA A 88 24.48 -0.03 -15.22
C ALA A 88 25.57 -1.07 -14.85
N LEU A 89 25.25 -1.99 -13.92
CA LEU A 89 26.10 -3.11 -13.54
C LEU A 89 25.96 -4.36 -14.45
N GLY A 90 25.04 -4.34 -15.41
CA GLY A 90 24.74 -5.49 -16.27
C GLY A 90 24.02 -6.65 -15.58
N TRP A 91 23.43 -6.42 -14.40
CA TRP A 91 22.68 -7.42 -13.64
C TRP A 91 21.21 -7.52 -14.06
N LEU A 92 20.71 -6.51 -14.77
CA LEU A 92 19.35 -6.43 -15.27
C LEU A 92 19.40 -6.00 -16.73
N GLU A 93 18.62 -6.67 -17.58
CA GLU A 93 18.48 -6.29 -18.99
C GLU A 93 17.55 -5.08 -19.18
N ASP A 94 17.68 -4.42 -20.33
CA ASP A 94 16.74 -3.41 -20.77
C ASP A 94 15.43 -4.07 -21.21
N ILE A 95 14.31 -3.60 -20.65
CA ILE A 95 12.97 -4.05 -21.01
C ILE A 95 12.20 -2.84 -21.50
N ALA A 96 11.70 -2.89 -22.74
CA ALA A 96 11.00 -1.76 -23.36
C ALA A 96 9.64 -1.45 -22.67
N GLU A 97 8.91 -2.49 -22.24
CA GLU A 97 7.57 -2.34 -21.65
C GLU A 97 7.36 -3.25 -20.43
N PRO A 98 8.08 -3.01 -19.31
CA PRO A 98 8.10 -3.93 -18.16
C PRO A 98 6.75 -4.09 -17.44
N GLY A 99 5.77 -3.22 -17.72
CA GLY A 99 4.42 -3.27 -17.14
C GLY A 99 3.31 -3.66 -18.12
N ARG A 100 3.62 -4.03 -19.36
CA ARG A 100 2.58 -4.33 -20.35
C ARG A 100 1.95 -5.69 -20.08
N LEU A 101 0.70 -5.66 -19.63
CA LEU A 101 -0.15 -6.84 -19.49
C LEU A 101 -1.00 -7.03 -20.75
N ALA A 102 -1.39 -8.26 -21.03
CA ALA A 102 -2.41 -8.53 -22.04
C ALA A 102 -3.73 -7.84 -21.63
N PRO A 103 -4.50 -7.28 -22.59
CA PRO A 103 -5.80 -6.70 -22.27
C PRO A 103 -6.71 -7.72 -21.59
N ALA A 104 -7.37 -7.31 -20.51
CA ALA A 104 -8.41 -8.11 -19.88
C ALA A 104 -9.66 -8.15 -20.76
N ALA A 105 -10.40 -9.26 -20.72
CA ALA A 105 -11.69 -9.43 -21.38
C ALA A 105 -12.71 -10.03 -20.40
N GLY A 106 -14.00 -9.71 -20.60
CA GLY A 106 -15.10 -10.18 -19.76
C GLY A 106 -15.72 -9.08 -18.89
N GLY A 107 -16.64 -9.48 -18.00
CA GLY A 107 -17.31 -8.58 -17.08
C GLY A 107 -16.37 -8.04 -16.00
N ALA A 108 -16.64 -6.82 -15.54
CA ALA A 108 -15.86 -6.14 -14.50
C ALA A 108 -16.68 -5.99 -13.21
N LEU A 109 -16.05 -6.34 -12.08
CA LEU A 109 -16.59 -6.18 -10.74
C LEU A 109 -15.55 -5.45 -9.88
N VAL A 110 -16.00 -4.43 -9.15
CA VAL A 110 -15.20 -3.72 -8.14
C VAL A 110 -15.61 -4.21 -6.76
N LEU A 111 -14.63 -4.62 -5.96
CA LEU A 111 -14.79 -4.96 -4.55
C LEU A 111 -14.05 -3.90 -3.72
N SER A 112 -14.75 -3.21 -2.82
CA SER A 112 -14.19 -2.11 -2.04
C SER A 112 -14.42 -2.28 -0.54
N GLY A 113 -13.39 -2.75 0.17
CA GLY A 113 -13.40 -2.87 1.64
C GLY A 113 -12.80 -1.67 2.39
N SER A 114 -12.01 -0.81 1.72
CA SER A 114 -11.29 0.29 2.38
C SER A 114 -12.23 1.44 2.77
N CYS A 115 -12.01 2.01 3.95
CA CYS A 115 -12.72 3.21 4.44
C CYS A 115 -11.86 4.49 4.34
N SER A 116 -10.83 4.49 3.49
CA SER A 116 -10.01 5.70 3.29
C SER A 116 -10.82 6.82 2.63
N ARG A 117 -10.41 8.08 2.85
CA ARG A 117 -11.04 9.24 2.21
C ARG A 117 -11.03 9.14 0.67
N ALA A 118 -9.96 8.59 0.09
CA ALA A 118 -9.87 8.38 -1.35
C ALA A 118 -10.89 7.35 -1.83
N THR A 119 -11.01 6.23 -1.10
CA THR A 119 -11.97 5.16 -1.43
C THR A 119 -13.42 5.63 -1.30
N LEU A 120 -13.76 6.38 -0.25
CA LEU A 120 -15.10 6.96 -0.11
C LEU A 120 -15.48 7.88 -1.28
N ALA A 121 -14.54 8.69 -1.76
CA ALA A 121 -14.75 9.53 -2.93
C ALA A 121 -14.93 8.71 -4.22
N GLN A 122 -14.16 7.63 -4.40
CA GLN A 122 -14.29 6.72 -5.55
C GLN A 122 -15.63 5.99 -5.56
N VAL A 123 -16.09 5.50 -4.40
CA VAL A 123 -17.41 4.86 -4.25
C VAL A 123 -18.52 5.86 -4.59
N ALA A 124 -18.45 7.08 -4.06
CA ALA A 124 -19.45 8.12 -4.34
C ALA A 124 -19.50 8.48 -5.83
N ASP A 125 -18.34 8.63 -6.49
CA ASP A 125 -18.24 8.88 -7.93
C ASP A 125 -18.82 7.72 -8.76
N PHE A 126 -18.52 6.48 -8.39
CA PHE A 126 -19.06 5.29 -9.05
C PHE A 126 -20.59 5.26 -8.95
N VAL A 127 -21.15 5.42 -7.75
CA VAL A 127 -22.61 5.38 -7.53
C VAL A 127 -23.30 6.56 -8.21
N ALA A 128 -22.68 7.75 -8.27
CA ALA A 128 -23.23 8.88 -9.01
C ALA A 128 -23.34 8.60 -10.52
N LYS A 129 -22.37 7.88 -11.10
CA LYS A 129 -22.37 7.48 -12.52
C LYS A 129 -23.23 6.24 -12.79
N HIS A 130 -23.39 5.38 -11.80
CA HIS A 130 -24.12 4.12 -11.86
C HIS A 130 -25.02 3.96 -10.62
N PRO A 131 -26.18 4.66 -10.56
CA PRO A 131 -27.04 4.64 -9.37
C PRO A 131 -27.45 3.24 -8.92
N ASP A 132 -27.73 2.35 -9.87
CA ASP A 132 -28.12 0.95 -9.61
C ASP A 132 -26.92 -0.02 -9.69
N GLY A 133 -25.69 0.51 -9.72
CA GLY A 133 -24.46 -0.25 -9.88
C GLY A 133 -23.76 -0.62 -8.58
N GLY A 134 -24.17 -0.04 -7.44
CA GLY A 134 -23.56 -0.26 -6.14
C GLY A 134 -24.40 -1.12 -5.20
N PHE A 135 -23.77 -2.07 -4.51
CA PHE A 135 -24.35 -2.83 -3.40
C PHE A 135 -23.50 -2.62 -2.13
N ALA A 136 -24.10 -2.00 -1.12
CA ALA A 136 -23.45 -1.76 0.17
C ALA A 136 -23.59 -2.99 1.08
N LEU A 137 -22.46 -3.49 1.59
CA LEU A 137 -22.41 -4.48 2.65
C LEU A 137 -22.55 -3.80 4.00
N ASP A 138 -23.34 -4.39 4.89
CA ASP A 138 -23.51 -3.94 6.28
C ASP A 138 -22.98 -5.03 7.21
N PRO A 139 -21.90 -4.77 7.97
CA PRO A 139 -21.35 -5.74 8.92
C PRO A 139 -22.39 -6.29 9.91
N LEU A 140 -23.38 -5.50 10.31
CA LEU A 140 -24.44 -5.96 11.20
C LEU A 140 -25.35 -6.98 10.52
N ALA A 141 -25.75 -6.73 9.27
CA ALA A 141 -26.55 -7.67 8.50
C ALA A 141 -25.76 -8.94 8.13
N LEU A 142 -24.45 -8.82 7.87
CA LEU A 142 -23.56 -9.98 7.68
C LEU A 142 -23.45 -10.85 8.95
N ALA A 143 -23.53 -10.23 10.14
CA ALA A 143 -23.50 -10.96 11.40
C ALA A 143 -24.77 -11.79 11.66
N GLU A 144 -25.90 -11.43 11.04
CA GLU A 144 -27.19 -12.14 11.18
C GLU A 144 -27.25 -13.45 10.38
N GLY A 145 -26.35 -13.63 9.40
CA GLY A 145 -26.23 -14.85 8.61
C GLY A 145 -26.02 -14.57 7.13
N GLU A 146 -26.42 -15.53 6.29
CA GLU A 146 -25.96 -15.60 4.90
C GLU A 146 -26.77 -14.80 3.88
N GLN A 147 -27.85 -14.18 4.34
CA GLN A 147 -28.82 -13.54 3.47
C GLN A 147 -28.21 -12.39 2.67
N GLN A 148 -27.46 -11.49 3.32
CA GLN A 148 -26.90 -10.33 2.62
C GLN A 148 -25.81 -10.75 1.61
N ARG A 149 -25.00 -11.77 1.93
CA ARG A 149 -24.03 -12.33 0.99
C ARG A 149 -24.72 -12.89 -0.26
N GLN A 150 -25.80 -13.63 -0.08
CA GLN A 150 -26.59 -14.16 -1.19
C GLN A 150 -27.21 -13.05 -2.06
N GLN A 151 -27.69 -11.97 -1.44
CA GLN A 151 -28.21 -10.80 -2.16
C GLN A 151 -27.12 -10.10 -2.98
N ALA A 152 -25.94 -9.88 -2.40
CA ALA A 152 -24.81 -9.27 -3.10
C ALA A 152 -24.37 -10.11 -4.30
N LEU A 153 -24.32 -11.44 -4.15
CA LEU A 153 -23.99 -12.37 -5.25
C LEU A 153 -25.06 -12.36 -6.35
N ALA A 154 -26.34 -12.37 -5.98
CA ALA A 154 -27.44 -12.32 -6.95
C ALA A 154 -27.41 -11.00 -7.74
N PHE A 155 -27.23 -9.87 -7.04
CA PHE A 155 -27.05 -8.56 -7.62
C PHE A 155 -25.89 -8.53 -8.62
N ALA A 156 -24.70 -9.00 -8.22
CA ALA A 156 -23.53 -9.01 -9.09
C ALA A 156 -23.73 -9.88 -10.33
N ARG A 157 -24.29 -11.10 -10.18
CA ARG A 157 -24.53 -12.00 -11.31
C ARG A 157 -25.47 -11.40 -12.34
N GLN A 158 -26.57 -10.79 -11.90
CA GLN A 158 -27.53 -10.14 -12.80
C GLN A 158 -26.88 -8.99 -13.57
N ARG A 159 -26.15 -8.11 -12.88
CA ARG A 159 -25.53 -6.95 -13.50
C ARG A 159 -24.40 -7.34 -14.46
N LEU A 160 -23.62 -8.36 -14.11
CA LEU A 160 -22.59 -8.91 -14.98
C LEU A 160 -23.19 -9.56 -16.24
N SER A 161 -24.34 -10.24 -16.15
CA SER A 161 -25.01 -10.76 -17.36
C SER A 161 -25.51 -9.67 -18.29
N ASP A 162 -25.84 -8.50 -17.74
CA ASP A 162 -26.23 -7.30 -18.51
C ASP A 162 -25.00 -6.51 -19.01
N ASN A 163 -23.79 -7.04 -18.81
CA ASN A 163 -22.52 -6.38 -19.09
C ASN A 163 -22.43 -4.95 -18.50
N ALA A 164 -23.00 -4.78 -17.30
CA ALA A 164 -23.09 -3.50 -16.63
C ALA A 164 -22.10 -3.39 -15.46
N PRO A 165 -21.59 -2.19 -15.13
CA PRO A 165 -20.63 -2.00 -14.03
C PRO A 165 -21.22 -2.42 -12.68
N VAL A 166 -20.42 -3.13 -11.89
CA VAL A 166 -20.80 -3.63 -10.55
C VAL A 166 -19.78 -3.16 -9.53
N LEU A 167 -20.28 -2.63 -8.41
CA LEU A 167 -19.52 -2.32 -7.22
C LEU A 167 -20.17 -3.01 -6.02
N ILE A 168 -19.44 -3.87 -5.32
CA ILE A 168 -19.79 -4.31 -3.97
C ILE A 168 -18.83 -3.62 -3.01
N TYR A 169 -19.36 -2.94 -2.00
CA TYR A 169 -18.53 -2.13 -1.11
C TYR A 169 -18.98 -2.23 0.35
N ALA A 170 -18.02 -2.24 1.26
CA ALA A 170 -18.23 -2.06 2.70
C ALA A 170 -17.71 -0.70 3.19
N SER A 171 -17.18 0.13 2.27
CA SER A 171 -16.77 1.50 2.56
C SER A 171 -17.94 2.29 3.13
N ALA A 172 -17.84 2.68 4.39
CA ALA A 172 -18.88 3.40 5.10
C ALA A 172 -18.33 4.67 5.75
N ASP A 173 -19.22 5.63 6.01
CA ASP A 173 -18.89 6.80 6.82
C ASP A 173 -18.34 6.37 8.20
N PRO A 174 -17.34 7.07 8.77
CA PRO A 174 -16.78 6.77 10.08
C PRO A 174 -17.80 6.48 11.19
N GLU A 175 -18.96 7.13 11.18
CA GLU A 175 -20.00 6.88 12.20
C GLU A 175 -20.64 5.48 12.05
N LYS A 176 -20.87 5.01 10.82
CA LYS A 176 -21.36 3.65 10.57
C LYS A 176 -20.33 2.60 10.98
N VAL A 177 -19.05 2.86 10.69
CA VAL A 177 -17.95 1.98 11.12
C VAL A 177 -17.90 1.90 12.65
N LYS A 178 -17.96 3.03 13.36
CA LYS A 178 -17.99 3.06 14.83
C LYS A 178 -19.17 2.27 15.39
N ASN A 179 -20.36 2.44 14.82
CA ASN A 179 -21.56 1.71 15.28
C ASN A 179 -21.39 0.20 15.13
N ALA A 180 -20.92 -0.26 13.97
CA ALA A 180 -20.65 -1.69 13.76
C ALA A 180 -19.58 -2.22 14.72
N GLN A 181 -18.50 -1.47 14.93
CA GLN A 181 -17.43 -1.85 15.86
C GLN A 181 -17.89 -1.85 17.33
N ALA A 182 -18.82 -0.96 17.71
CA ALA A 182 -19.39 -0.95 19.05
C ALA A 182 -20.29 -2.17 19.31
N SER A 183 -21.00 -2.66 18.30
CA SER A 183 -21.89 -3.82 18.42
C SER A 183 -21.16 -5.16 18.27
N LEU A 184 -20.19 -5.26 17.37
CA LEU A 184 -19.55 -6.53 17.00
C LEU A 184 -18.11 -6.67 17.52
N GLY A 185 -17.47 -5.57 17.92
CA GLY A 185 -16.02 -5.49 18.12
C GLY A 185 -15.27 -5.20 16.83
N VAL A 186 -14.11 -4.54 16.96
CA VAL A 186 -13.30 -4.07 15.81
C VAL A 186 -12.87 -5.22 14.90
N GLU A 187 -12.33 -6.27 15.48
CA GLU A 187 -11.81 -7.43 14.74
C GLU A 187 -12.93 -8.18 14.02
N ARG A 188 -14.02 -8.51 14.71
CA ARG A 188 -15.13 -9.26 14.12
C ARG A 188 -15.85 -8.50 13.02
N ALA A 189 -16.04 -7.19 13.18
CA ALA A 189 -16.64 -6.35 12.14
C ALA A 189 -15.78 -6.34 10.85
N GLY A 190 -14.45 -6.28 10.99
CA GLY A 190 -13.52 -6.38 9.87
C GLY A 190 -13.58 -7.77 9.19
N GLN A 191 -13.49 -8.84 9.99
CA GLN A 191 -13.52 -10.21 9.48
C GLN A 191 -14.78 -10.53 8.67
N LEU A 192 -15.96 -10.11 9.14
CA LEU A 192 -17.22 -10.35 8.42
C LEU A 192 -17.22 -9.71 7.02
N VAL A 193 -16.67 -8.50 6.91
CA VAL A 193 -16.54 -7.80 5.63
C VAL A 193 -15.52 -8.48 4.73
N GLU A 194 -14.36 -8.86 5.28
CA GLU A 194 -13.30 -9.57 4.54
C GLU A 194 -13.80 -10.93 4.03
N GLU A 195 -14.51 -11.69 4.86
CA GLU A 195 -15.14 -12.98 4.50
C GLU A 195 -16.25 -12.82 3.44
N ALA A 196 -16.97 -11.70 3.44
CA ALA A 196 -18.01 -11.45 2.44
C ALA A 196 -17.44 -10.99 1.08
N LEU A 197 -16.28 -10.33 1.07
CA LEU A 197 -15.61 -9.85 -0.14
C LEU A 197 -14.62 -10.87 -0.74
N GLY A 198 -14.06 -11.77 0.07
CA GLY A 198 -13.14 -12.85 -0.36
C GLY A 198 -13.85 -14.04 -0.97
#